data_AF-A0A8S8YW65-F1
#
_entry.id   AF-A0A8S8YW65-F1
#
_cell.length_a   1.000
_cell.length_b   1.000
_cell.length_c   1.000
_cell.angle_alpha   90.00
_cell.angle_beta   90.00
_cell.angle_gamma   90.00
#
_symmetry.space_group_name_H-M   'P 1'
#
loop_
_entity.id
_entity.type
_entity.pdbx_description
1 polymer ?
#
loop_
_entity_poly.entity_id
_entity_poly.type
_entity_poly.pdbx_seq_one_letter_code
_entity_poly.pdbx_strand_id
1 'polypeptide(L)' 'MIQLDPSQRREICKGNTLGYLFYEPSTRTRLSFESAMASIGGNSLGISNISSSSTQKGESLADTVKIMSIYFPML' A
#
# COMPACT_ATOMS: atom_id res chain seq x y z
N MET A 1 -25.86 4.52 -10.98
CA MET A 1 -24.56 3.85 -10.72
C MET A 1 -23.84 3.73 -12.04
N ILE A 2 -22.74 4.45 -12.23
CA ILE A 2 -21.91 4.28 -13.43
C ILE A 2 -21.21 2.93 -13.29
N GLN A 3 -21.62 1.94 -14.08
CA GLN A 3 -20.94 0.65 -14.18
C GLN A 3 -19.72 0.87 -15.08
N LEU A 4 -18.54 0.97 -14.49
CA LEU A 4 -17.28 1.00 -15.24
C LEU A 4 -16.96 -0.42 -15.72
N ASP A 5 -16.65 -0.55 -17.00
CA ASP A 5 -16.19 -1.83 -17.55
C ASP A 5 -14.93 -2.31 -16.81
N PRO A 6 -14.74 -3.63 -16.59
CA PRO A 6 -13.58 -4.16 -15.87
C PRO A 6 -12.23 -3.73 -16.47
N SER A 7 -12.17 -3.50 -17.78
CA SER A 7 -11.00 -2.95 -18.47
C SER A 7 -10.76 -1.48 -18.10
N GLN A 8 -11.81 -0.65 -18.08
CA GLN A 8 -11.74 0.76 -17.70
C GLN A 8 -11.35 0.92 -16.23
N ARG A 9 -11.89 0.08 -15.34
CA ARG A 9 -11.51 0.05 -13.91
C ARG A 9 -10.03 -0.22 -13.70
N ARG A 10 -9.46 -1.15 -14.47
CA ARG A 10 -8.03 -1.49 -14.38
C ARG A 10 -7.10 -0.39 -14.85
N GLU A 11 -7.60 0.51 -15.71
CA GLU A 11 -6.79 1.62 -16.20
C GLU A 11 -6.67 2.76 -15.18
N ILE A 12 -7.54 2.80 -14.16
CA ILE A 12 -7.58 3.86 -13.14
C ILE A 12 -6.27 3.92 -12.33
N CYS A 13 -5.74 2.76 -11.92
CA CYS A 13 -4.52 2.69 -11.12
C CYS A 13 -3.40 1.91 -11.81
N LYS A 14 -3.46 1.75 -13.13
CA LYS A 14 -2.42 1.05 -13.88
C LYS A 14 -1.08 1.73 -13.73
N GLY A 15 -0.10 0.98 -13.24
CA GLY A 15 1.24 1.49 -12.95
C GLY A 15 1.38 2.22 -11.61
N ASN A 16 0.29 2.47 -10.89
CA ASN A 16 0.33 3.05 -9.55
C ASN A 16 0.55 1.95 -8.51
N THR A 17 1.34 2.28 -7.49
CA THR A 17 1.62 1.40 -6.37
C THR A 17 1.19 2.06 -5.07
N LEU A 18 0.29 1.41 -4.34
CA LEU A 18 -0.13 1.82 -2.99
C LEU A 18 0.87 1.29 -1.96
N GLY A 19 1.51 2.19 -1.22
CA GLY A 19 2.27 1.85 -0.03
C GLY A 19 1.36 1.83 1.20
N TYR A 20 1.47 0.82 2.06
CA TYR A 20 0.78 0.85 3.36
C TYR A 20 1.67 0.31 4.49
N LEU A 21 1.47 0.85 5.68
CA LEU A 21 2.29 0.57 6.85
C LEU A 21 1.38 0.22 8.03
N PHE A 22 1.53 -1.01 8.54
CA PHE A 22 0.74 -1.50 9.67
C PHE A 22 1.63 -1.67 10.90
N TYR A 23 1.27 -0.98 11.99
CA TYR A 23 1.92 -1.13 13.29
C TYR A 23 1.66 -2.50 13.92
N GLU A 24 0.43 -2.98 13.79
CA GLU A 24 0.05 -4.33 14.17
C GLU A 24 -0.34 -5.13 12.92
N PRO A 25 0.19 -6.36 12.76
CA PRO A 25 -0.09 -7.15 11.57
C PRO A 25 -1.59 -7.48 11.47
N SER A 26 -2.25 -6.93 10.46
CA SER A 26 -3.68 -7.18 10.19
C SER A 26 -3.87 -7.77 8.80
N THR A 27 -3.88 -9.11 8.72
CA THR A 27 -4.03 -9.85 7.46
C THR A 27 -5.32 -9.51 6.73
N ARG A 28 -6.43 -9.29 7.46
CA ARG A 28 -7.73 -8.93 6.86
C ARG A 28 -7.71 -7.56 6.19
N THR A 29 -7.12 -6.57 6.85
CA THR A 29 -7.02 -5.21 6.32
C THR A 29 -6.07 -5.20 5.12
N ARG A 30 -4.92 -5.85 5.25
CA ARG A 30 -3.94 -6.01 4.17
C ARG A 30 -4.55 -6.63 2.91
N LEU A 31 -5.20 -7.78 3.04
CA LEU A 31 -5.83 -8.48 1.91
C LEU A 31 -6.91 -7.63 1.25
N SER A 32 -7.64 -6.82 2.03
CA SER A 32 -8.66 -5.92 1.49
C SER A 32 -8.05 -4.85 0.59
N PHE A 33 -6.94 -4.24 1.01
CA PHE A 33 -6.22 -3.24 0.20
C PHE A 33 -5.53 -3.87 -1.02
N GLU A 34 -4.87 -5.02 -0.85
CA GLU A 34 -4.26 -5.77 -1.96
C GLU A 34 -5.30 -6.17 -3.01
N SER A 35 -6.45 -6.69 -2.58
CA SER A 35 -7.55 -7.07 -3.47
C SER A 35 -8.17 -5.86 -4.18
N ALA A 36 -8.37 -4.75 -3.46
CA ALA A 36 -8.89 -3.51 -4.03
C ALA A 36 -7.95 -2.98 -5.13
N MET A 37 -6.65 -2.86 -4.85
CA MET A 37 -5.65 -2.39 -5.79
C MET A 37 -5.53 -3.32 -7.01
N ALA A 38 -5.50 -4.63 -6.79
CA ALA A 38 -5.51 -5.61 -7.88
C ALA A 38 -6.77 -5.49 -8.77
N SER A 39 -7.93 -5.20 -8.18
CA SER A 39 -9.19 -5.05 -8.93
C SER A 39 -9.23 -3.81 -9.84
N ILE A 40 -8.45 -2.78 -9.50
CA ILE A 40 -8.32 -1.53 -10.26
C ILE A 40 -6.99 -1.42 -11.02
N GLY A 41 -6.29 -2.56 -11.18
CA GLY A 41 -5.09 -2.69 -12.03
C GLY A 41 -3.82 -2.06 -11.46
N GLY A 42 -3.82 -1.71 -10.17
CA GLY A 42 -2.65 -1.20 -9.47
C GLY A 42 -1.93 -2.27 -8.65
N ASN A 43 -0.75 -1.92 -8.19
CA ASN A 43 0.06 -2.72 -7.28
C ASN A 43 -0.08 -2.21 -5.86
N SER A 44 0.26 -3.04 -4.88
CA SER A 44 0.31 -2.61 -3.48
C SER A 44 1.46 -3.29 -2.75
N LEU A 45 2.19 -2.51 -1.96
CA LEU A 45 3.34 -2.95 -1.21
C LEU A 45 3.18 -2.56 0.27
N GLY A 46 3.20 -3.59 1.11
CA GLY A 46 2.99 -3.46 2.54
C GLY A 46 4.24 -3.76 3.34
N ILE A 47 4.60 -2.86 4.25
CA ILE A 47 5.55 -3.17 5.32
C ILE A 47 4.73 -3.69 6.51
N SER A 48 4.74 -5.01 6.70
CA SER A 48 3.98 -5.68 7.77
C SER A 48 4.75 -5.82 9.08
N ASN A 49 6.02 -5.40 9.13
CA ASN A 49 6.88 -5.63 10.29
C ASN A 49 7.93 -4.52 10.46
N ILE A 50 7.48 -3.35 10.92
CA ILE A 50 8.39 -2.25 11.35
C ILE A 50 9.27 -2.74 12.51
N SER A 51 8.75 -3.69 13.29
CA SER A 51 9.35 -4.28 14.48
C SER A 51 10.51 -5.27 14.23
N SER A 52 10.70 -5.77 13.01
CA SER A 52 11.84 -6.66 12.70
C SER A 52 12.99 -5.97 11.96
N SER A 53 12.80 -4.76 11.43
CA SER A 53 13.85 -4.03 10.69
C SER A 53 14.16 -2.63 11.24
N SER A 54 13.25 -1.98 12.00
CA SER A 54 13.41 -0.56 12.38
C SER A 54 13.45 -0.30 13.90
N THR A 55 12.84 -1.15 14.74
CA THR A 55 12.95 -1.04 16.22
C THR A 55 14.35 -1.31 16.76
N GLN A 56 15.24 -1.93 15.98
CA GLN A 56 16.66 -2.08 16.34
C GLN A 56 17.52 -0.85 15.98
N LYS A 57 17.02 0.08 15.16
CA LYS A 57 17.82 1.21 14.63
C LYS A 57 17.35 2.61 15.00
N GLY A 58 16.18 2.77 15.63
CA GLY A 58 15.71 4.08 16.09
C GLY A 58 15.29 5.03 14.97
N GLU A 59 14.98 4.52 13.77
CA GLU A 59 14.36 5.32 12.72
C GLU A 59 12.93 5.67 13.15
N SER A 60 12.62 6.98 13.16
CA SER A 60 11.30 7.46 13.54
C SER A 60 10.27 7.02 12.52
N LEU A 61 9.03 6.75 12.95
CA LEU A 61 7.89 6.57 12.03
C LEU A 61 7.83 7.68 10.98
N ALA A 62 8.12 8.91 11.39
CA ALA A 62 8.10 10.07 10.51
C ALA A 62 9.11 9.92 9.36
N ASP A 63 10.27 9.29 9.61
CA ASP A 63 11.28 9.02 8.59
C ASP A 63 10.82 7.87 7.68
N THR A 64 10.23 6.80 8.24
CA THR A 64 9.66 5.72 7.44
C THR A 64 8.54 6.22 6.52
N VAL A 65 7.64 7.06 7.02
CA VAL A 65 6.55 7.67 6.22
C VAL A 65 7.10 8.60 5.15
N LYS A 66 8.12 9.42 5.46
CA LYS A 66 8.81 10.26 4.46
C LYS A 66 9.40 9.43 3.33
N ILE A 67 10.12 8.37 3.69
CA ILE A 67 10.76 7.49 2.72
C ILE A 67 9.70 6.77 1.88
N MET A 68 8.65 6.24 2.51
CA MET A 68 7.53 5.63 1.79
C MET A 68 6.84 6.63 0.87
N SER A 69 6.71 7.91 1.25
CA SER A 69 6.13 8.94 0.39
C SER A 69 6.96 9.27 -0.85
N ILE A 70 8.26 8.94 -0.85
CA ILE A 70 9.13 9.08 -2.02
C ILE A 70 8.96 7.88 -2.97
N TYR A 71 8.80 6.68 -2.42
CA TYR A 71 8.68 5.45 -3.20
C TYR A 71 7.26 5.16 -3.69
N PHE A 72 6.26 5.57 -2.91
CA PHE A 72 4.86 5.32 -3.18
C PHE A 72 4.15 6.66 -3.37
N PRO A 73 3.67 6.96 -4.59
CA PRO A 73 2.91 8.18 -4.85
C PRO A 73 1.54 8.18 -4.16
N MET A 74 1.09 7.02 -3.66
CA MET A 74 -0.14 6.83 -2.90
C MET A 74 0.21 6.05 -1.62
N LEU A 75 0.00 6.68 -0.46
CA LEU A 75 0.35 6.19 0.88
C LEU A 75 -0.92 6.10 1.75
#